data_AF-A0A7K0MT14-F1
#
_entry.id   AF-A0A7K0MT14-F1
#
_cell.length_a   1.000
_cell.length_b   1.000
_cell.length_c   1.000
_cell.angle_alpha   90.00
_cell.angle_beta   90.00
_cell.angle_gamma   90.00
#
_symmetry.space_group_name_H-M   'P 1'
#
loop_
_entity.id
_entity.type
_entity.pdbx_description
1 polymer ?
#
loop_
_entity_poly.entity_id
_entity_poly.type
_entity_poly.pdbx_seq_one_letter_code
_entity_poly.pdbx_strand_id
1 'polypeptide(L)'
;MKVTDRAYALELDKNDPLAHFRSKFVITDPNLCYLDGNSLGRLPHATVKAVNDFVSHEWGNEVVTGWSHWIDEAQVAGDLLGRAVLGAAEGQVLVCDTTSVNFYQLCLAAINARP
;
A
#
# COMPACT_ATOMS: atom_id res chain seq x y z
N MET A 1 -15.98 27.50 -22.08
CA MET A 1 -15.97 26.03 -21.95
C MET A 1 -16.87 25.67 -20.79
N LYS A 2 -17.87 24.81 -20.98
CA LYS A 2 -18.72 24.32 -19.89
C LYS A 2 -17.95 23.26 -19.10
N VAL A 3 -18.26 23.13 -17.82
CA VAL A 3 -17.62 22.14 -16.92
C VAL A 3 -17.87 20.68 -17.35
N THR A 4 -18.88 20.44 -18.17
CA THR A 4 -19.23 19.14 -18.72
C THR A 4 -18.56 18.84 -20.07
N ASP A 5 -17.79 19.76 -20.64
CA ASP A 5 -17.14 19.57 -21.94
C ASP A 5 -15.87 18.72 -21.78
N ARG A 6 -15.56 17.83 -22.74
CA ARG A 6 -14.31 17.05 -22.74
C ARG A 6 -13.05 17.92 -22.62
N ALA A 7 -13.04 19.08 -23.27
CA ALA A 7 -11.92 20.01 -23.21
C ALA A 7 -11.67 20.53 -21.78
N TYR A 8 -12.70 20.57 -20.92
CA TYR A 8 -12.56 20.96 -19.53
C TYR A 8 -11.77 19.91 -18.75
N ALA A 9 -12.12 18.62 -18.93
CA ALA A 9 -11.38 17.51 -18.32
C ALA A 9 -9.91 17.47 -18.80
N LEU A 10 -9.65 17.68 -20.09
CA LEU A 10 -8.29 17.70 -20.61
C LEU A 10 -7.43 18.82 -20.02
N GLU A 11 -8.02 19.99 -19.77
CA GLU A 11 -7.30 21.09 -19.12
C GLU A 11 -7.03 20.79 -17.63
N LEU A 12 -7.92 20.05 -16.96
CA LEU A 12 -7.65 19.55 -15.61
C LEU A 12 -6.50 18.55 -15.59
N ASP A 13 -6.50 17.56 -16.49
CA ASP A 13 -5.42 16.56 -16.60
C ASP A 13 -4.06 17.23 -16.86
N LYS A 14 -4.04 18.26 -17.73
CA LYS A 14 -2.82 19.01 -18.05
C LYS A 14 -2.25 19.77 -16.84
N ASN A 15 -3.12 20.24 -15.95
CA ASN A 15 -2.73 21.02 -14.78
C ASN A 15 -2.62 20.18 -13.49
N ASP A 16 -2.84 18.86 -13.56
CA ASP A 16 -2.74 17.97 -12.40
C ASP A 16 -1.26 17.78 -11.98
N PRO A 17 -0.83 18.31 -10.81
CA PRO A 17 0.53 18.12 -10.33
C PRO A 17 0.85 16.65 -10.00
N LEU A 18 -0.16 15.79 -9.84
CA LEU A 18 -0.03 14.37 -9.51
C LEU A 18 -0.04 13.45 -10.74
N ALA A 19 -0.23 13.98 -11.95
CA ALA A 19 -0.36 13.18 -13.17
C ALA A 19 0.80 12.19 -13.38
N HIS A 20 2.00 12.59 -12.94
CA HIS A 20 3.21 11.78 -13.05
C HIS A 20 3.15 10.46 -12.23
N PHE A 21 2.36 10.39 -11.15
CA PHE A 21 2.19 9.18 -10.35
C PHE A 21 1.51 8.05 -11.13
N ARG A 22 0.70 8.37 -12.15
CA ARG A 22 0.07 7.36 -13.03
C ARG A 22 1.10 6.40 -13.63
N SER A 23 2.30 6.90 -13.95
CA SER A 23 3.38 6.10 -14.53
C SER A 23 3.99 5.07 -13.55
N LYS A 24 3.70 5.18 -12.25
CA LYS A 24 4.18 4.22 -11.23
C LYS A 24 3.35 2.94 -11.16
N PHE A 25 2.25 2.86 -11.90
CA PHE A 25 1.32 1.73 -11.87
C PHE A 25 1.30 0.95 -13.18
N VAL A 26 1.13 -0.37 -13.09
CA VAL A 26 1.07 -1.28 -14.24
C VAL A 26 -0.24 -1.09 -15.00
N ILE A 27 -0.21 -0.42 -16.15
CA ILE A 27 -1.39 -0.20 -17.03
C ILE A 27 -1.26 -1.06 -18.28
N THR A 28 -1.97 -2.18 -18.31
CA THR A 28 -1.95 -3.14 -19.44
C THR A 28 -2.92 -2.76 -20.56
N ASP A 29 -4.10 -2.25 -20.22
CA ASP A 29 -5.07 -1.71 -21.16
C ASP A 29 -5.18 -0.18 -20.99
N PRO A 30 -4.74 0.62 -21.98
CA PRO A 30 -4.84 2.07 -21.91
C PRO A 30 -6.27 2.61 -22.08
N ASN A 31 -7.21 1.79 -22.58
CA ASN A 31 -8.60 2.18 -22.82
C ASN A 31 -9.52 1.82 -21.63
N LEU A 32 -9.06 0.98 -20.71
CA LEU A 32 -9.82 0.62 -19.52
C LEU A 32 -9.87 1.78 -18.52
N CYS A 33 -11.08 2.30 -18.29
CA CYS A 33 -11.36 3.20 -17.19
C CYS A 33 -11.58 2.40 -15.90
N TYR A 34 -10.51 2.18 -15.13
CA TYR A 34 -10.56 1.40 -13.90
C TYR A 34 -11.05 2.25 -12.71
N LEU A 35 -12.31 2.07 -12.33
CA LEU A 35 -13.00 2.86 -11.29
C LEU A 35 -13.35 2.06 -10.02
N ASP A 36 -12.69 0.92 -9.79
CA ASP A 36 -12.92 0.04 -8.63
C ASP A 36 -11.68 -0.07 -7.72
N GLY A 37 -10.85 0.99 -7.72
CA GLY A 37 -9.61 1.06 -6.94
C GLY A 37 -9.83 1.08 -5.42
N ASN A 38 -11.05 1.36 -4.97
CA ASN A 38 -11.47 1.28 -3.57
C ASN A 38 -11.62 -0.16 -3.08
N SER A 39 -11.87 -1.10 -3.99
CA SER A 39 -11.95 -2.53 -3.69
C SER A 39 -10.56 -3.17 -3.82
N LEU A 40 -9.88 -2.94 -4.95
CA LEU A 40 -8.53 -3.42 -5.18
C LEU A 40 -7.67 -2.36 -5.87
N GLY A 41 -6.58 -1.96 -5.21
CA GLY A 41 -5.65 -0.99 -5.76
C GLY A 41 -4.94 -1.50 -7.02
N ARG A 42 -4.66 -0.59 -7.96
CA ARG A 42 -3.81 -0.90 -9.12
C ARG A 42 -2.41 -1.28 -8.65
N LEU A 43 -1.81 -2.30 -9.28
CA LEU A 43 -0.48 -2.80 -8.95
C LEU A 43 0.63 -1.75 -9.24
N PRO A 44 1.41 -1.33 -8.23
CA PRO A 44 2.61 -0.52 -8.46
C PRO A 44 3.73 -1.35 -9.11
N HIS A 45 4.52 -0.72 -9.98
CA HIS A 45 5.72 -1.34 -10.55
C HIS A 45 6.76 -1.71 -9.48
N ALA A 46 6.85 -0.91 -8.42
CA ALA A 46 7.76 -1.17 -7.30
C ALA A 46 7.42 -2.47 -6.56
N THR A 47 6.13 -2.81 -6.41
CA THR A 47 5.69 -4.06 -5.79
C THR A 47 6.14 -5.27 -6.59
N VAL A 48 6.05 -5.22 -7.92
CA VAL A 48 6.54 -6.29 -8.80
C VAL A 48 8.04 -6.52 -8.58
N LYS A 49 8.82 -5.44 -8.51
CA LYS A 49 10.26 -5.53 -8.27
C LYS A 49 10.55 -6.15 -6.90
N ALA A 50 9.97 -5.59 -5.84
CA ALA A 50 10.23 -6.01 -4.46
C ALA A 50 9.89 -7.49 -4.23
N VAL A 51 8.74 -7.96 -4.73
CA VAL A 51 8.35 -9.37 -4.58
C VAL A 51 9.28 -10.29 -5.36
N ASN A 52 9.68 -9.92 -6.58
CA ASN A 52 10.63 -10.72 -7.36
C ASN A 52 12.02 -10.77 -6.73
N ASP A 53 12.47 -9.65 -6.17
CA ASP A 53 13.76 -9.57 -5.47
C ASP A 53 13.74 -10.44 -4.21
N PHE A 54 12.69 -10.35 -3.39
CA PHE A 54 12.51 -11.18 -2.20
C PHE A 54 12.60 -12.68 -2.55
N VAL A 55 11.87 -13.12 -3.58
CA VAL A 55 11.86 -14.54 -3.96
C VAL A 55 13.23 -14.99 -4.50
N SER A 56 13.84 -14.20 -5.39
CA SER A 56 15.01 -14.62 -6.18
C SER A 56 16.35 -14.37 -5.48
N HIS A 57 16.44 -13.32 -4.68
CA HIS A 57 17.70 -12.85 -4.09
C HIS A 57 17.75 -13.00 -2.57
N GLU A 58 16.60 -13.02 -1.88
CA GLU A 58 16.56 -13.16 -0.43
C GLU A 58 16.18 -14.60 -0.05
N TRP A 59 14.91 -14.99 -0.23
CA TRP A 59 14.43 -16.28 0.27
C TRP A 59 15.21 -17.46 -0.29
N GLY A 60 15.46 -17.48 -1.61
CA GLY A 60 16.21 -18.55 -2.26
C GLY A 60 17.65 -18.69 -1.74
N ASN A 61 18.29 -17.60 -1.32
CA ASN A 61 19.69 -17.58 -0.90
C ASN A 61 19.85 -17.74 0.61
N GLU A 62 19.01 -17.06 1.40
CA GLU A 62 19.14 -16.94 2.84
C GLU A 62 18.42 -18.05 3.59
N VAL A 63 17.32 -18.58 3.02
CA VAL A 63 16.51 -19.63 3.64
C VAL A 63 16.18 -19.27 5.10
N VAL A 64 16.65 -20.02 6.09
CA VAL A 64 16.32 -19.78 7.50
C VAL A 64 17.06 -18.57 8.08
N THR A 65 18.20 -18.16 7.51
CA THR A 65 18.98 -17.04 8.08
C THR A 65 18.31 -15.68 7.84
N GLY A 66 17.44 -15.58 6.83
CA GLY A 66 16.69 -14.35 6.53
C GLY A 66 15.71 -13.95 7.65
N TRP A 67 15.34 -14.89 8.52
CA TRP A 67 14.56 -14.57 9.72
C TRP A 67 15.23 -13.52 10.63
N SER A 68 16.55 -13.35 10.53
CA SER A 68 17.27 -12.31 11.26
C SER A 68 16.83 -10.89 10.94
N HIS A 69 16.13 -10.67 9.82
CA HIS A 69 15.60 -9.36 9.43
C HIS A 69 14.14 -9.40 8.98
N TRP A 70 13.65 -10.50 8.38
CA TRP A 70 12.24 -10.61 7.98
C TRP A 70 11.25 -10.48 9.13
N ILE A 71 11.66 -10.85 10.35
CA ILE A 71 10.78 -10.77 11.53
C ILE A 71 10.40 -9.33 11.88
N ASP A 72 11.24 -8.36 11.50
CA ASP A 72 11.05 -6.95 11.85
C ASP A 72 10.22 -6.19 10.80
N GLU A 73 9.98 -6.77 9.61
CA GLU A 73 9.30 -6.10 8.49
C GLU A 73 7.88 -5.65 8.83
N ALA A 74 7.18 -6.34 9.74
CA ALA A 74 5.87 -5.91 10.22
C ALA A 74 5.93 -4.53 10.90
N GLN A 75 6.99 -4.28 11.67
CA GLN A 75 7.25 -3.00 12.36
C GLN A 75 7.72 -1.95 11.36
N VAL A 76 8.68 -2.29 10.48
CA VAL A 76 9.19 -1.38 9.45
C VAL A 76 8.07 -0.86 8.53
N ALA A 77 7.22 -1.76 8.05
CA ALA A 77 6.04 -1.40 7.25
C ALA A 77 5.00 -0.63 8.07
N GLY A 78 4.81 -1.00 9.34
CA GLY A 78 3.96 -0.31 10.30
C GLY A 78 4.35 1.15 10.50
N ASP A 79 5.62 1.43 10.77
CA ASP A 79 6.14 2.78 10.98
C ASP A 79 6.07 3.62 9.71
N LEU A 80 6.23 3.00 8.53
CA LEU A 80 5.98 3.67 7.24
C LEU A 80 4.52 4.06 7.08
N LEU A 81 3.58 3.16 7.36
CA LEU A 81 2.16 3.45 7.29
C LEU A 81 1.77 4.53 8.31
N GLY A 82 2.28 4.40 9.54
CA GLY A 82 2.10 5.33 10.65
C GLY A 82 2.44 6.77 10.27
N ARG A 83 3.66 6.98 9.80
CA ARG A 83 4.15 8.32 9.42
C ARG A 83 3.54 8.86 8.12
N ALA A 84 3.20 7.98 7.17
CA ALA A 84 2.75 8.43 5.84
C ALA A 84 1.29 8.86 5.82
N VAL A 85 0.40 8.16 6.53
CA VAL A 85 -1.05 8.37 6.38
C VAL A 85 -1.87 8.29 7.68
N LEU A 86 -1.36 7.66 8.75
CA LEU A 86 -2.13 7.49 10.00
C LEU A 86 -1.85 8.56 11.06
N GLY A 87 -0.70 9.24 10.99
CA GLY A 87 -0.27 10.18 12.02
C GLY A 87 0.19 9.52 13.32
N ALA A 88 0.62 8.26 13.26
CA ALA A 88 1.14 7.50 14.40
C ALA A 88 2.66 7.65 14.53
N ALA A 89 3.16 7.61 15.76
CA ALA A 89 4.60 7.61 16.04
C ALA A 89 5.23 6.24 15.79
N GLU A 90 6.56 6.20 15.74
CA GLU A 90 7.34 4.97 15.65
C GLU A 90 6.97 4.00 16.80
N GLY A 91 6.84 2.72 16.49
CA GLY A 91 6.48 1.68 17.45
C GLY A 91 4.98 1.59 17.78
N GLN A 92 4.13 2.40 17.15
CA GLN A 92 2.68 2.41 17.43
C GLN A 92 1.82 1.64 16.43
N VAL A 93 2.40 1.19 15.32
CA VAL A 93 1.68 0.49 14.24
C VAL A 93 2.48 -0.72 13.79
N LEU A 94 1.76 -1.81 13.50
CA LEU A 94 2.25 -2.99 12.79
C LEU A 94 1.42 -3.22 11.52
N VAL A 95 2.05 -3.67 10.44
CA VAL A 95 1.34 -4.24 9.29
C VAL A 95 1.35 -5.77 9.43
N CYS A 96 0.22 -6.34 9.83
CA CYS A 96 0.07 -7.78 10.09
C CYS A 96 -1.34 -8.28 9.78
N ASP A 97 -1.49 -9.60 9.63
CA ASP A 97 -2.75 -10.32 9.46
C ASP A 97 -3.73 -9.69 8.44
N THR A 98 -5.01 -9.60 8.80
CA THR A 98 -6.10 -9.02 8.01
C THR A 98 -6.93 -8.10 8.89
N THR A 99 -7.70 -7.18 8.27
CA THR A 99 -8.55 -6.22 8.99
C THR A 99 -9.45 -6.89 10.03
N SER A 100 -10.14 -7.98 9.66
CA SER A 100 -11.06 -8.67 10.57
C SER A 100 -10.35 -9.33 11.74
N VAL A 101 -9.17 -9.93 11.50
CA VAL A 101 -8.35 -10.56 12.55
C VAL A 101 -7.82 -9.50 13.52
N ASN A 102 -7.23 -8.42 13.01
CA ASN A 102 -6.71 -7.34 13.86
C ASN A 102 -7.83 -6.66 14.66
N PHE A 103 -8.99 -6.44 14.05
CA PHE A 103 -10.14 -5.88 14.74
C PHE A 103 -10.63 -6.78 15.88
N TYR A 104 -10.71 -8.09 15.64
CA TYR A 104 -11.09 -9.05 16.66
C TYR A 104 -10.10 -9.08 17.83
N GLN A 105 -8.79 -9.13 17.55
CA GLN A 105 -7.73 -9.09 18.57
C GLN A 105 -7.82 -7.80 19.40
N LEU A 106 -8.03 -6.65 18.75
CA LEU A 106 -8.19 -5.36 19.42
C LEU A 106 -9.43 -5.35 20.34
N CYS A 107 -10.56 -5.89 19.89
CA CYS A 107 -11.78 -5.99 20.70
C CYS A 107 -11.54 -6.83 21.95
N LEU A 108 -10.88 -7.98 21.81
CA LEU A 108 -10.52 -8.82 22.96
C LEU A 108 -9.57 -8.10 23.92
N ALA A 109 -8.54 -7.42 23.40
CA ALA A 109 -7.61 -6.66 24.21
C ALA A 109 -8.32 -5.56 25.02
N ALA A 110 -9.22 -4.80 24.37
CA ALA A 110 -10.00 -3.75 25.03
C ALA A 110 -10.92 -4.32 26.13
N ILE A 111 -11.63 -5.42 25.85
CA ILE A 111 -12.49 -6.09 26.85
C ILE A 111 -11.67 -6.57 28.05
N ASN A 112 -10.51 -7.19 27.80
CA ASN A 112 -9.64 -7.71 28.86
C ASN A 112 -9.01 -6.59 29.71
N ALA A 113 -8.65 -5.46 29.10
CA ALA A 113 -8.05 -4.33 29.79
C ALA A 113 -9.04 -3.64 30.76
N ARG A 114 -10.36 -3.79 30.53
CA ARG A 114 -11.42 -3.04 31.27
C ARG A 114 -11.07 -1.55 31.47
N PRO A 115 -10.69 -0.84 30.39
CA PRO A 115 -10.26 0.55 30.47
C PRO A 115 -11.39 1.50 30.88
#